data_AF-A0A402C767-F1
#
_entry.id   AF-A0A402C767-F1
#
_cell.length_a   1.000
_cell.length_b   1.000
_cell.length_c   1.000
_cell.angle_alpha   90.00
_cell.angle_beta   90.00
_cell.angle_gamma   90.00
#
_symmetry.space_group_name_H-M   'P 1'
#
loop_
_entity.id
_entity.type
_entity.pdbx_description
1 polymer ?
#
loop_
_entity_poly.entity_id
_entity_poly.type
_entity_poly.pdbx_seq_one_letter_code
_entity_poly.pdbx_strand_id
1 'polypeptide(L)' 'MFHDGTLTLYLSHQEPSGLAAQANWLPEPDGEFYLIIRAYVPDRTILDDSYRFPDVIRKQ' A
#
# COMPACT_ATOMS: atom_id res chain seq x y z
N MET A 1 5.70 7.49 7.57
CA MET A 1 7.05 6.92 7.39
C MET A 1 7.46 6.37 8.74
N PHE A 2 7.58 5.05 8.86
CA PHE A 2 8.14 4.46 10.07
C PHE A 2 9.66 4.69 10.10
N HIS A 3 10.30 4.48 11.26
CA HIS A 3 11.73 4.76 11.47
C HIS A 3 12.68 3.99 10.52
N ASP A 4 12.18 2.95 9.86
CA ASP A 4 12.88 2.11 8.89
C ASP A 4 12.74 2.59 7.43
N GLY A 5 12.08 3.74 7.20
CA GLY A 5 11.84 4.27 5.86
C GLY A 5 10.70 3.58 5.10
N THR A 6 9.94 2.70 5.75
CA THR A 6 8.82 2.00 5.13
C THR A 6 7.51 2.78 5.24
N LEU A 7 6.60 2.46 4.33
CA LEU A 7 5.21 2.89 4.34
C LEU A 7 4.32 1.66 4.40
N THR A 8 3.53 1.54 5.47
CA THR A 8 2.48 0.52 5.59
C THR A 8 1.15 1.12 5.23
N LEU A 9 0.50 0.58 4.20
CA LEU A 9 -0.87 0.90 3.84
C LEU A 9 -1.82 -0.14 4.46
N TYR A 10 -2.93 0.33 5.03
CA TYR A 10 -3.99 -0.54 5.54
C TYR A 10 -5.16 -0.51 4.56
N LEU A 11 -5.63 -1.68 4.14
CA LEU A 11 -6.78 -1.87 3.27
C LEU A 11 -7.85 -2.58 4.08
N SER A 12 -9.00 -1.95 4.25
CA SER A 12 -10.14 -2.55 4.95
C SER A 12 -11.42 -1.79 4.66
N HIS A 13 -12.55 -2.51 4.67
CA HIS A 13 -13.85 -1.87 4.48
C HIS A 13 -14.21 -0.93 5.63
N GLN A 14 -13.87 -1.33 6.86
CA GLN A 14 -14.06 -0.51 8.06
C GLN A 14 -12.76 0.20 8.43
N GLU A 15 -12.90 1.39 9.01
CA GLU A 15 -11.76 2.17 9.49
C GLU A 15 -11.02 1.39 10.60
N PRO A 16 -9.68 1.27 10.54
CA PRO A 16 -8.91 0.58 11.57
C PRO A 16 -8.87 1.40 12.86
N SER A 17 -8.65 0.72 13.99
CA SER A 17 -8.43 1.39 15.26
C SER A 17 -7.00 1.93 15.37
N GLY A 18 -6.87 3.14 15.93
CA GLY A 18 -5.60 3.78 16.23
C GLY A 18 -5.11 4.76 15.16
N LEU A 19 -4.69 5.94 15.62
CA LEU A 19 -4.35 7.09 14.77
C LEU A 19 -3.27 6.78 13.72
N ALA A 20 -2.29 5.95 14.05
CA ALA A 20 -1.20 5.59 13.14
C ALA A 20 -1.67 4.70 11.98
N ALA A 21 -2.65 3.82 12.20
CA ALA A 21 -3.23 2.99 11.14
C ALA A 21 -4.18 3.79 10.27
N GLN A 22 -5.02 4.64 10.89
CA GLN A 22 -5.95 5.54 10.21
C GLN A 22 -5.25 6.49 9.23
N ALA A 23 -4.09 7.02 9.61
CA ALA A 23 -3.33 7.95 8.76
C ALA A 23 -2.85 7.34 7.42
N ASN A 24 -2.71 6.01 7.33
CA ASN A 24 -2.29 5.30 6.12
C ASN A 24 -3.35 4.29 5.64
N TRP A 25 -4.61 4.48 6.02
CA TRP A 25 -5.71 3.61 5.64
C TRP A 25 -6.34 4.05 4.32
N LEU A 26 -6.70 3.07 3.50
CA LEU A 26 -7.48 3.26 2.28
C LEU A 26 -8.73 2.38 2.38
N PRO A 27 -9.93 2.95 2.20
CA PRO A 27 -11.17 2.18 2.23
C PRO A 27 -11.23 1.24 1.03
N GLU A 28 -11.64 -0.01 1.26
CA GLU A 28 -11.89 -0.99 0.21
C GLU A 28 -13.41 -1.21 0.00
N PRO A 29 -13.83 -1.53 -1.23
CA PRO A 29 -15.23 -1.86 -1.50
C PRO A 29 -15.62 -3.22 -0.92
N ASP A 30 -16.92 -3.44 -0.72
CA ASP A 30 -17.47 -4.77 -0.44
C ASP A 30 -17.57 -5.56 -1.77
N GLY A 31 -16.39 -5.94 -2.30
CA GLY A 31 -16.25 -6.59 -3.60
C GLY A 31 -14.81 -6.66 -4.09
N GLU A 32 -14.62 -7.21 -5.30
CA GLU A 32 -13.29 -7.29 -5.91
C GLU A 32 -12.74 -5.89 -6.22
N PHE A 33 -11.43 -5.74 -6.02
CA PHE A 33 -10.71 -4.52 -6.33
C PHE A 33 -9.30 -4.83 -6.82
N TYR A 34 -8.70 -3.85 -7.50
CA TYR A 34 -7.31 -3.90 -7.93
C TYR A 34 -6.56 -2.70 -7.37
N LEU A 35 -5.28 -2.91 -7.03
CA LEU A 35 -4.37 -1.85 -6.67
C LEU A 35 -3.53 -1.45 -7.88
N ILE A 36 -3.40 -0.15 -8.11
CA ILE A 36 -2.56 0.40 -9.17
C ILE A 36 -1.54 1.33 -8.53
N ILE A 37 -0.27 0.97 -8.63
CA ILE A 37 0.83 1.82 -8.21
C ILE A 37 1.19 2.75 -9.36
N ARG A 38 1.31 4.05 -9.06
CA ARG A 38 1.75 5.06 -10.02
C ARG A 38 3.10 5.61 -9.58
N ALA A 39 4.12 5.42 -10.42
CA ALA A 39 5.41 6.06 -10.25
C ALA A 39 5.50 7.31 -11.15
N TYR A 40 5.79 8.46 -10.56
CA TYR A 40 5.99 9.70 -11.29
C TYR A 40 7.49 9.96 -11.42
N VAL A 41 7.97 10.02 -12.66
CA VAL A 41 9.41 10.09 -12.97
C VAL A 41 10.17 8.89 -12.34
N PRO A 42 9.83 7.65 -12.74
CA PRO A 42 10.47 6.45 -12.19
C PRO A 42 11.96 6.40 -12.55
N ASP A 43 12.73 5.75 -11.69
CA ASP A 43 14.09 5.35 -12.04
C ASP A 43 14.10 4.12 -12.97
N ARG A 44 15.30 3.70 -13.39
CA ARG A 44 15.45 2.55 -14.28
C ARG A 44 14.96 1.24 -13.68
N THR A 45 15.06 1.04 -12.38
CA THR A 45 14.72 -0.23 -11.73
C THR A 45 13.22 -0.53 -11.80
N ILE A 46 12.39 0.51 -11.84
CA ILE A 46 10.96 0.37 -12.08
C ILE A 46 10.69 0.16 -13.58
N LEU A 47 11.43 0.85 -14.46
CA LEU A 47 11.22 0.76 -15.91
C LEU A 47 11.67 -0.57 -16.53
N ASP A 48 12.64 -1.24 -15.93
CA ASP A 48 13.18 -2.52 -16.38
C ASP A 48 12.63 -3.73 -15.61
N ASP A 49 11.60 -3.51 -14.78
CA ASP A 49 10.96 -4.52 -13.93
C ASP A 49 11.92 -5.24 -12.97
N SER A 50 13.07 -4.65 -12.61
CA SER A 50 13.97 -5.22 -11.60
C SER A 50 13.50 -4.94 -10.16
N TYR A 51 12.84 -3.81 -9.92
CA TYR A 51 12.18 -3.54 -8.65
C TYR A 51 10.94 -4.42 -8.47
N ARG A 52 10.84 -5.07 -7.32
CA ARG A 52 9.67 -5.87 -6.93
C ARG A 52 8.82 -5.07 -5.96
N PHE A 53 7.60 -4.74 -6.38
CA PHE A 53 6.62 -4.16 -5.48
C PHE A 53 6.28 -5.15 -4.35
N PRO A 54 5.99 -4.64 -3.13
CA PRO A 54 5.65 -5.49 -2.01
C PRO A 54 4.33 -6.23 -2.28
N ASP A 55 4.25 -7.46 -1.77
CA ASP A 55 3.02 -8.24 -1.83
C ASP A 55 1.93 -7.60 -0.97
N VAL A 56 0.68 -7.77 -1.41
CA VAL A 56 -0.49 -7.46 -0.60
C VAL A 56 -0.74 -8.63 0.33
N ILE A 57 -0.64 -8.39 1.63
CA ILE A 57 -0.79 -9.43 2.65
C ILE A 57 -2.18 -9.30 3.30
N ARG A 58 -3.00 -10.35 3.17
CA ARG A 58 -4.23 -10.47 3.97
C ARG A 58 -3.86 -10.76 5.42
N LYS A 59 -4.06 -9.78 6.30
CA LYS A 59 -3.99 -9.97 7.75
C LYS A 59 -5.22 -10.77 8.19
N GLN A 60 -5.00 -11.86 8.93
CA GLN A 60 -6.03 -12.63 9.62
C GLN A 60 -6.50 -11.90 10.87
#